data_AF-A0A7X3VKS9-F1
#
_entry.id   AF-A0A7X3VKS9-F1
#
_cell.length_a   1.000
_cell.length_b   1.000
_cell.length_c   1.000
_cell.angle_alpha   90.00
_cell.angle_beta   90.00
_cell.angle_gamma   90.00
#
_symmetry.space_group_name_H-M   'P 1'
#
loop_
_entity.id
_entity.type
_entity.pdbx_description
1 polymer ?
#
loop_
_entity_poly.entity_id
_entity_poly.type
_entity_poly.pdbx_seq_one_letter_code
_entity_poly.pdbx_strand_id
1 'polypeptide(L)' 'MNKKKKYRRIPAIIEAEGPITKERIIPTLEGNQKASVGDYIITDIHGQQYPCKPSIFHRTYEPIEKEYI' A
#
# COMPACT_ATOMS: atom_id res chain seq x y z
N MET A 1 -18.96 13.84 -32.38
CA MET A 1 -18.09 14.26 -31.26
C MET A 1 -18.22 13.25 -30.12
N ASN A 2 -17.18 12.45 -29.85
CA ASN A 2 -17.21 11.54 -28.70
C ASN A 2 -17.09 12.37 -27.42
N LYS A 3 -18.15 12.38 -26.60
CA LYS A 3 -18.16 13.04 -25.29
C LYS A 3 -17.16 12.32 -24.38
N LYS A 4 -16.15 13.04 -23.90
CA LYS A 4 -15.24 12.53 -22.87
C LYS A 4 -15.98 12.39 -21.55
N LYS A 5 -15.87 11.23 -20.89
CA LYS A 5 -16.38 11.00 -19.53
C LYS A 5 -15.25 11.25 -18.53
N LYS A 6 -15.58 11.86 -17.39
CA LYS A 6 -14.64 12.09 -16.28
C LYS A 6 -14.89 11.02 -15.21
N TYR A 7 -13.82 10.53 -14.61
CA TYR A 7 -13.85 9.50 -13.57
C TYR A 7 -12.95 9.94 -12.41
N ARG A 8 -13.26 9.50 -11.18
CA ARG A 8 -12.42 9.67 -9.99
C ARG A 8 -11.80 8.32 -9.62
N ARG A 9 -10.60 8.34 -9.05
CA ARG A 9 -10.01 7.13 -8.45
C ARG A 9 -10.80 6.77 -7.19
N ILE A 10 -11.13 5.49 -7.04
CA ILE A 10 -11.80 4.98 -5.84
C ILE A 10 -10.77 5.02 -4.68
N PRO A 11 -11.13 5.49 -3.48
CA PRO A 11 -10.27 5.34 -2.31
C PRO A 11 -10.13 3.84 -2.01
N ALA A 12 -8.91 3.33 -2.06
CA ALA A 12 -8.62 1.93 -1.75
C ALA A 12 -8.30 1.82 -0.26
N ILE A 13 -9.01 0.96 0.44
CA ILE A 13 -8.65 0.51 1.78
C ILE A 13 -7.57 -0.56 1.61
N ILE A 14 -6.45 -0.40 2.30
CA ILE A 14 -5.33 -1.35 2.27
C ILE A 14 -5.00 -1.76 3.70
N GLU A 15 -4.30 -2.87 3.83
CA GLU A 15 -3.67 -3.26 5.10
C GLU A 15 -2.19 -2.89 5.06
N ALA A 16 -1.63 -2.55 6.22
CA ALA A 16 -0.21 -2.26 6.34
C ALA A 16 0.37 -2.85 7.63
N GLU A 17 1.46 -3.60 7.50
CA GLU A 17 2.28 -4.08 8.60
C GLU A 17 3.51 -3.16 8.72
N GLY A 18 3.74 -2.55 9.88
CA GLY A 18 4.96 -1.80 10.13
C GLY A 18 4.80 -0.60 11.08
N PRO A 19 5.88 0.17 11.30
CA PRO A 19 7.20 0.00 10.67
C PRO A 19 7.88 -1.29 11.12
N ILE A 20 8.41 -2.08 10.18
CA ILE A 20 8.98 -3.40 10.49
C ILE A 20 10.33 -3.25 11.20
N THR A 21 10.62 -4.16 12.13
CA THR A 21 11.85 -4.15 12.94
C THR A 21 12.92 -5.13 12.44
N LYS A 22 12.60 -5.93 11.43
CA LYS A 22 13.51 -6.91 10.80
C LYS A 22 13.36 -6.84 9.28
N GLU A 23 14.48 -7.01 8.57
CA GLU A 23 14.48 -7.07 7.12
C GLU A 23 13.68 -8.27 6.60
N ARG A 24 12.93 -8.08 5.52
CA ARG A 24 12.08 -9.12 4.91
C ARG A 24 12.20 -9.07 3.40
N ILE A 25 12.23 -10.23 2.76
CA ILE A 25 12.10 -10.35 1.30
C ILE A 25 10.65 -10.67 0.99
N ILE A 26 10.04 -9.86 0.13
CA ILE A 26 8.64 -9.98 -0.29
C ILE A 26 8.64 -10.44 -1.76
N PRO A 27 8.07 -11.60 -2.07
CA PRO A 27 7.88 -12.02 -3.46
C PRO A 27 6.77 -11.17 -4.09
N THR A 28 7.11 -10.42 -5.14
CA THR A 28 6.16 -9.60 -5.90
C THR A 28 6.09 -10.08 -7.36
N LEU A 29 5.13 -9.58 -8.13
CA LEU A 29 5.05 -9.89 -9.57
C LEU A 29 6.28 -9.42 -10.35
N GLU A 30 6.96 -8.38 -9.86
CA GLU A 30 8.19 -7.83 -10.46
C GLU A 30 9.45 -8.52 -9.93
N GLY A 31 9.30 -9.53 -9.08
CA GLY A 31 10.38 -10.27 -8.44
C GLY A 31 10.47 -10.00 -6.93
N ASN A 32 11.55 -10.50 -6.33
CA ASN A 32 11.78 -10.37 -4.90
C ASN A 32 12.18 -8.94 -4.54
N GLN A 33 11.38 -8.28 -3.69
CA GLN A 33 11.67 -6.95 -3.17
C GLN A 33 12.11 -7.02 -1.72
N LYS A 34 13.09 -6.18 -1.35
CA LYS A 34 13.60 -6.13 0.02
C LYS A 34 12.94 -5.00 0.81
N ALA A 35 12.28 -5.36 1.91
CA ALA A 35 11.82 -4.46 2.94
C ALA A 35 12.93 -4.27 3.99
N SER A 36 13.30 -3.03 4.27
CA SER A 36 14.31 -2.69 5.29
C SER A 36 13.66 -2.37 6.62
N VAL A 37 14.44 -2.40 7.70
CA VAL A 37 13.97 -1.92 9.02
C VAL A 37 13.46 -0.48 8.90
N GLY A 38 12.29 -0.24 9.46
CA GLY A 38 11.57 1.02 9.36
C GLY A 38 10.54 1.06 8.23
N ASP A 39 10.62 0.19 7.22
CA ASP A 39 9.64 0.20 6.11
C ASP A 39 8.28 -0.36 6.56
N TYR A 40 7.24 -0.03 5.80
CA TYR A 40 5.92 -0.66 5.89
C TYR A 40 5.80 -1.75 4.82
N ILE A 41 5.01 -2.78 5.09
CA ILE A 41 4.60 -3.78 4.12
C ILE A 41 3.13 -3.54 3.86
N ILE A 42 2.80 -3.09 2.65
CA ILE A 42 1.42 -2.84 2.24
C ILE A 42 0.87 -4.10 1.60
N THR A 43 -0.38 -4.44 1.92
CA THR A 43 -1.19 -5.40 1.18
C THR A 43 -2.31 -4.64 0.47
N ASP A 44 -2.33 -4.65 -0.86
CA ASP A 44 -3.37 -3.97 -1.63
C ASP A 44 -4.71 -4.74 -1.66
N ILE A 45 -5.72 -4.15 -2.32
CA ILE A 45 -7.06 -4.74 -2.48
C ILE A 45 -7.08 -6.07 -3.26
N HIS A 46 -5.98 -6.42 -3.93
CA HIS A 46 -5.81 -7.67 -4.66
C HIS A 46 -4.96 -8.69 -3.88
N GLY A 47 -4.56 -8.36 -2.64
CA GLY A 47 -3.73 -9.21 -1.80
C GLY A 47 -2.24 -9.16 -2.14
N GLN A 48 -1.80 -8.21 -2.97
CA GLN A 48 -0.39 -8.09 -3.34
C GLN A 48 0.39 -7.33 -2.28
N GLN A 49 1.54 -7.88 -1.91
CA GLN A 49 2.41 -7.29 -0.90
C GLN A 49 3.60 -6.56 -1.52
N TYR A 50 3.98 -5.41 -0.96
CA TYR A 50 5.19 -4.68 -1.35
C TYR A 50 5.73 -3.80 -0.20
N PRO A 51 7.05 -3.56 -0.17
CA PRO A 51 7.64 -2.64 0.79
C PRO A 51 7.33 -1.18 0.43
N CYS A 52 7.12 -0.34 1.44
CA CYS A 52 6.86 1.08 1.30
C CYS A 52 7.66 1.89 2.31
N LYS A 53 8.34 2.94 1.85
CA LYS A 53 9.09 3.84 2.73
C LYS A 53 8.13 4.65 3.62
N PRO A 54 8.45 4.88 4.91
CA PRO A 54 7.59 5.64 5.82
C PRO A 54 7.16 7.00 5.29
N SER A 55 8.10 7.75 4.70
CA SER A 55 7.85 9.06 4.13
C SER A 55 6.83 9.04 2.99
N ILE A 56 6.74 7.93 2.25
CA ILE A 56 5.75 7.73 1.19
C ILE A 56 4.44 7.27 1.81
N PHE A 57 4.50 6.32 2.76
CA PHE A 57 3.33 5.77 3.43
C PHE A 57 2.48 6.87 4.08
N HIS A 58 3.08 7.69 4.95
CA HIS A 58 2.38 8.76 5.67
C HIS A 58 1.88 9.91 4.77
N ARG A 59 2.38 10.02 3.54
CA ARG A 59 1.88 10.98 2.55
C ARG A 59 0.73 10.44 1.69
N THR A 60 0.56 9.11 1.69
CA THR A 60 -0.35 8.41 0.77
C THR A 60 -1.55 7.82 1.50
N TYR A 61 -1.36 7.37 2.73
CA TYR A 61 -2.36 6.66 3.52
C TYR A 61 -2.63 7.38 4.84
N GLU A 62 -3.88 7.30 5.27
CA GLU A 62 -4.37 7.78 6.55
C GLU A 62 -5.08 6.62 7.27
N PRO A 63 -5.01 6.56 8.61
CA PRO A 63 -5.72 5.54 9.37
C PRO A 63 -7.22 5.71 9.20
N ILE A 64 -7.94 4.60 9.08
CA ILE A 64 -9.41 4.61 9.04
C ILE A 64 -9.90 4.69 10.48
N GLU A 65 -10.58 5.78 10.83
CA GLU A 65 -11.06 6.02 12.19
C GLU A 65 -12.18 5.06 12.62
N LYS A 66 -12.90 4.46 11.66
CA LYS A 66 -14.02 3.53 11.89
C LYS A 66 -14.10 2.49 10.79
N GLU A 67 -13.88 1.23 11.14
CA GLU A 67 -14.22 0.10 10.27
C GLU A 67 -15.75 -0.07 10.30
N TYR A 68 -16.44 0.44 9.27
CA TYR A 68 -17.86 0.15 9.09
C TYR A 68 -17.98 -1.29 8.57
N ILE A 69 -18.13 -2.21 9.52
CA ILE A 69 -18.58 -3.59 9.29
C ILE A 69 -20.06 -3.65 8.85
#